data_AF-A0A060NTZ5-F1
#
_entry.id   AF-A0A060NTZ5-F1
#
_cell.length_a   1.000
_cell.length_b   1.000
_cell.length_c   1.000
_cell.angle_alpha   90.00
_cell.angle_beta   90.00
_cell.angle_gamma   90.00
#
_symmetry.space_group_name_H-M   'P 1'
#
loop_
_entity.id
_entity.type
_entity.pdbx_description
1 polymer ?
#
loop_
_entity_poly.entity_id
_entity_poly.type
_entity_poly.pdbx_seq_one_letter_code
_entity_poly.pdbx_strand_id
1 'polypeptide(L)' 'MATQRLKVRTATMTLRVEPKLKAAAEAAAEREHRGITSLIEVLILNHCRSLGLTAGQNGKEQHQ' A
#
# COMPACT_ATOMS: atom_id res chain seq x y z
N MET A 1 -7.44 15.51 27.03
CA MET A 1 -7.86 15.77 25.63
C MET A 1 -7.81 14.43 24.90
N ALA A 2 -8.95 13.91 24.44
CA ALA A 2 -9.02 12.59 23.82
C ALA A 2 -8.72 12.71 22.31
N THR A 3 -7.58 12.19 21.88
CA THR A 3 -7.24 12.06 20.46
C THR A 3 -8.07 10.94 19.86
N GLN A 4 -9.14 11.28 19.14
CA GLN A 4 -9.93 10.32 18.39
C GLN A 4 -9.08 9.81 17.21
N ARG A 5 -8.59 8.56 17.28
CA ARG A 5 -7.99 7.88 16.13
C ARG A 5 -9.09 7.67 15.08
N LEU A 6 -9.02 8.40 13.98
CA LEU A 6 -9.82 8.14 12.79
C LEU A 6 -9.55 6.71 12.32
N LYS A 7 -10.60 5.93 12.09
CA LYS A 7 -10.49 4.54 11.66
C LYS A 7 -10.02 4.50 10.21
N VAL A 8 -8.78 4.07 9.98
CA VAL A 8 -8.23 3.86 8.63
C VAL A 8 -9.05 2.76 7.97
N ARG A 9 -9.73 3.08 6.85
CA ARG A 9 -10.44 2.09 6.04
C ARG A 9 -9.38 1.31 5.26
N THR A 10 -9.21 0.04 5.59
CA THR A 10 -8.32 -0.87 4.88
C THR A 10 -9.09 -1.63 3.81
N ALA A 11 -8.44 -1.91 2.68
CA ALA A 11 -8.97 -2.76 1.62
C ALA A 11 -7.95 -3.87 1.34
N THR A 12 -8.44 -5.09 1.08
CA THR A 12 -7.58 -6.24 0.76
C THR A 12 -7.29 -6.25 -0.75
N MET A 13 -6.02 -6.39 -1.13
CA MET A 13 -5.60 -6.54 -2.52
C MET A 13 -4.91 -7.90 -2.70
N THR A 14 -5.36 -8.69 -3.68
CA THR A 14 -4.74 -9.99 -4.03
C THR A 14 -3.85 -9.82 -5.25
N LEU A 15 -2.57 -10.19 -5.12
CA LEU A 15 -1.58 -10.11 -6.19
C LEU A 15 -1.03 -11.51 -6.50
N ARG A 16 -0.90 -11.84 -7.78
CA ARG A 16 -0.17 -13.03 -8.25
C ARG A 16 1.17 -12.57 -8.82
N VAL A 17 2.25 -13.13 -8.30
CA VAL A 17 3.62 -12.89 -8.76
C VAL A 17 4.35 -14.22 -8.93
N GLU A 18 5.44 -14.19 -9.68
CA GLU A 18 6.34 -15.33 -9.74
C GLU A 18 6.93 -15.65 -8.36
N PRO A 19 7.16 -16.93 -8.03
CA PRO A 19 7.75 -17.33 -6.75
C PRO A 19 9.11 -16.67 -6.48
N LYS A 20 9.93 -16.49 -7.53
CA LYS A 20 11.24 -15.83 -7.44
C LYS A 20 11.10 -14.36 -7.04
N LEU A 21 10.10 -13.66 -7.59
CA LEU A 21 9.83 -12.26 -7.25
C LEU A 21 9.34 -12.13 -5.81
N LYS A 22 8.47 -13.05 -5.35
CA LYS A 22 8.04 -13.11 -3.96
C LYS A 22 9.25 -13.27 -3.02
N ALA A 23 10.12 -14.23 -3.28
CA ALA A 23 11.30 -14.48 -2.43
C ALA A 23 12.25 -13.25 -2.36
N ALA A 24 12.47 -12.57 -3.50
CA ALA A 24 13.25 -11.35 -3.53
C ALA A 24 12.59 -10.20 -2.72
N ALA A 25 11.27 -10.06 -2.82
CA ALA A 25 10.51 -9.08 -2.05
C ALA A 25 10.53 -9.38 -0.55
N GLU A 26 10.43 -10.66 -0.15
CA GLU A 26 10.57 -11.08 1.25
C GLU A 26 11.97 -10.74 1.78
N ALA A 27 13.03 -11.09 1.04
CA ALA A 27 14.39 -10.74 1.44
C ALA A 27 14.61 -9.21 1.55
N ALA A 28 14.02 -8.41 0.66
CA ALA A 28 14.07 -6.96 0.76
C ALA A 28 13.32 -6.44 2.01
N ALA A 29 12.16 -7.03 2.33
CA ALA A 29 11.35 -6.65 3.48
C ALA A 29 12.08 -6.95 4.80
N GLU A 30 12.72 -8.13 4.89
CA GLU A 30 13.55 -8.52 6.05
C GLU A 30 14.70 -7.55 6.28
N ARG A 31 15.37 -7.08 5.21
CA ARG A 31 16.45 -6.09 5.30
C ARG A 31 15.98 -4.73 5.82
N GLU A 32 14.73 -4.37 5.57
CA GLU A 32 14.11 -3.12 6.00
C GLU A 32 13.41 -3.24 7.37
N HIS A 33 13.49 -4.43 8.02
CA HIS A 33 12.80 -4.75 9.27
C HIS A 33 11.27 -4.51 9.21
N ARG A 34 10.66 -4.74 8.04
CA ARG A 34 9.22 -4.55 7.80
C ARG A 34 8.64 -5.80 7.16
N GLY A 35 7.34 -6.04 7.36
CA GLY A 35 6.65 -7.11 6.65
C GLY A 35 6.48 -6.81 5.15
N ILE A 36 6.37 -7.86 4.33
CA ILE A 36 6.18 -7.75 2.87
C ILE A 36 5.02 -6.82 2.47
N THR A 37 3.91 -6.85 3.21
CA THR A 37 2.76 -5.96 2.96
C THR A 37 3.14 -4.49 3.08
N SER A 38 3.93 -4.14 4.11
CA SER A 38 4.36 -2.75 4.32
C SER A 38 5.37 -2.33 3.26
N LEU A 39 6.26 -3.22 2.83
CA LEU A 39 7.16 -2.97 1.70
C LEU A 39 6.37 -2.68 0.43
N ILE A 40 5.40 -3.54 0.09
CA ILE A 40 4.55 -3.38 -1.10
C ILE A 40 3.75 -2.07 -1.03
N GLU A 41 3.21 -1.71 0.14
CA GLU A 41 2.50 -0.45 0.32
C GLU A 41 3.39 0.77 -0.02
N VAL A 42 4.62 0.81 0.49
CA VAL A 42 5.56 1.90 0.20
C VAL A 42 5.94 1.93 -1.29
N LEU A 43 6.19 0.77 -1.89
CA LEU A 43 6.50 0.69 -3.32
C LEU A 43 5.35 1.21 -4.18
N ILE A 44 4.10 0.83 -3.87
CA ILE A 44 2.91 1.32 -4.57
C ILE A 44 2.74 2.82 -4.34
N LEU A 45 2.87 3.31 -3.10
CA LEU A 45 2.75 4.73 -2.78
C LEU A 45 3.78 5.58 -3.52
N ASN A 46 5.04 5.12 -3.57
CA ASN A 46 6.11 5.81 -4.29
C ASN A 46 5.86 5.81 -5.79
N HIS A 47 5.39 4.69 -6.36
CA HIS A 47 5.05 4.61 -7.77
C HIS A 47 3.90 5.55 -8.13
N CYS A 48 2.79 5.53 -7.37
CA CYS A 48 1.67 6.44 -7.54
C CYS A 48 2.11 7.91 -7.43
N ARG A 49 2.93 8.24 -6.42
CA ARG A 49 3.48 9.59 -6.25
C ARG A 49 4.34 10.02 -7.43
N SER A 50 5.17 9.12 -7.96
CA SER A 50 5.99 9.38 -9.16
C SER A 50 5.13 9.66 -10.41
N LEU A 51 3.91 9.13 -10.45
CA LEU A 51 2.93 9.38 -11.51
C LEU A 51 2.02 10.60 -11.22
N GLY A 52 2.19 11.27 -10.08
CA GLY A 52 1.30 12.36 -9.65
C GLY A 52 -0.07 11.89 -9.14
N LEU A 53 -0.26 10.59 -8.91
CA LEU A 53 -1.50 10.02 -8.39
C LEU A 53 -1.50 10.13 -6.86
N THR A 54 -2.34 11.01 -6.31
CA THR A 54 -2.53 11.11 -4.86
C THR A 54 -3.74 10.26 -4.44
N ALA A 55 -3.61 9.50 -3.34
CA ALA A 55 -4.65 8.61 -2.81
C ALA A 55 -5.87 9.34 -2.21
N GLY A 56 -6.31 10.44 -2.83
CA GLY A 56 -7.43 11.29 -2.41
C GLY A 56 -8.55 11.43 -3.44
N GLN A 57 -8.52 10.73 -4.58
CA GLN A 57 -9.49 10.96 -5.67
C GLN A 57 -10.66 9.96 -5.77
N ASN A 58 -10.70 8.89 -4.98
CA ASN A 58 -11.76 7.87 -5.08
C ASN A 58 -12.73 7.86 -3.88
N GLY A 59 -13.26 9.03 -3.56
CA GLY A 59 -14.34 9.22 -2.57
C GLY A 59 -15.42 10.18 -3.04
N LYS A 60 -15.53 10.44 -4.36
CA LYS A 60 -16.69 11.12 -4.92
C LYS A 60 -17.64 10.03 -5.41
N GLU A 61 -18.65 9.76 -4.60
CA GLU A 61 -19.94 9.24 -5.06
C GLU A 61 -20.40 10.12 -6.24
N GLN A 62 -20.04 9.74 -7.46
CA GLN A 62 -20.65 10.29 -8.67
C GLN A 62 -21.84 9.40 -9.00
N HIS A 63 -22.90 9.54 -8.19
CA HIS A 63 -24.24 9.24 -8.64
C HIS A 63 -24.78 10.56 -9.21
N GLN A 64 -24.79 10.66 -10.53
CA GLN A 64 -25.63 11.60 -11.27
C GLN A 64 -26.68 10.78 -12.01
#